data_AF-A0A0L9V9J1-F1
#
_entry.id   AF-A0A0L9V9J1-F1
#
_cell.length_a   1.000
_cell.length_b   1.000
_cell.length_c   1.000
_cell.angle_alpha   90.00
_cell.angle_beta   90.00
_cell.angle_gamma   90.00
#
_symmetry.space_group_name_H-M   'P 1'
#
loop_
_entity.id
_entity.type
_entity.pdbx_description
1 polymer ?
#
loop_
_entity_poly.entity_id
_entity_poly.type
_entity_poly.pdbx_seq_one_letter_code
_entity_poly.pdbx_strand_id
1 'polypeptide(L)' 'MVQRLSEEYLDESWTHVTQLHGVGKYAADAYAIFVNGKWNRVRPADHMLNYYWEFLRRIYQT' A
#
# COMPACT_ATOMS: atom_id res chain seq x y z
N MET A 1 12.04 -15.10 -3.44
CA MET A 1 11.52 -13.74 -3.22
C MET A 1 10.00 -13.74 -3.24
N VAL A 2 9.34 -14.05 -4.36
CA VAL A 2 7.86 -14.10 -4.43
C VAL A 2 7.25 -15.30 -3.69
N GLN A 3 7.83 -16.50 -3.77
CA GLN A 3 7.28 -17.69 -3.10
C GLN A 3 7.09 -17.48 -1.59
N ARG A 4 8.11 -16.94 -0.91
CA ARG A 4 8.04 -16.61 0.52
C ARG A 4 6.99 -15.54 0.84
N LEU A 5 6.88 -14.50 0.01
CA LEU A 5 5.80 -13.51 0.15
C LEU A 5 4.43 -14.19 0.09
N SER A 6 4.22 -15.08 -0.89
CA SER A 6 2.95 -15.77 -1.08
C SER A 6 2.61 -16.71 0.09
N GLU A 7 3.60 -17.45 0.61
CA GLU A 7 3.44 -18.30 1.78
C GLU A 7 3.04 -17.47 3.02
N GLU A 8 3.79 -16.41 3.33
CA GLU A 8 3.51 -15.53 4.48
C GLU A 8 2.16 -14.79 4.32
N TYR A 9 1.76 -14.44 3.10
CA TYR A 9 0.46 -13.81 2.84
C TYR A 9 -0.71 -14.74 3.21
N LEU A 10 -0.55 -16.06 2.98
CA LEU A 10 -1.55 -17.09 3.27
C LEU A 10 -1.51 -17.59 4.72
N ASP A 11 -0.42 -17.37 5.45
CA ASP A 11 -0.23 -17.84 6.83
C ASP A 11 -1.11 -17.09 7.87
N GLU A 12 -1.84 -16.04 7.46
CA GLU A 12 -2.78 -15.23 8.27
C GLU A 12 -2.21 -14.61 9.58
N SER A 13 -0.93 -14.85 9.89
CA SER A 13 -0.25 -14.41 11.11
C SER A 13 0.16 -12.93 11.10
N TRP A 14 -0.12 -12.22 10.01
CA TRP A 14 0.22 -10.83 9.80
C TRP A 14 -0.99 -9.91 9.96
N THR A 15 -0.75 -8.68 10.43
CA THR A 15 -1.78 -7.63 10.55
C THR A 15 -1.49 -6.43 9.68
N HIS A 16 -0.22 -6.23 9.31
CA HIS A 16 0.24 -5.15 8.46
C HIS A 16 1.04 -5.74 7.30
N VAL A 17 0.70 -5.36 6.06
CA VAL A 17 1.35 -5.90 4.85
C VAL A 17 2.87 -5.68 4.83
N THR A 18 3.37 -4.68 5.56
CA THR A 18 4.81 -4.40 5.75
C THR A 18 5.56 -5.48 6.53
N GLN A 19 4.84 -6.40 7.19
CA GLN A 19 5.44 -7.54 7.87
C GLN A 19 5.84 -8.65 6.87
N LEU A 20 5.27 -8.63 5.67
CA LEU A 20 5.50 -9.64 4.65
C LEU A 20 6.82 -9.42 3.90
N HIS A 21 7.49 -10.51 3.60
CA HIS A 21 8.77 -10.53 2.91
C HIS A 21 8.68 -9.84 1.54
N GLY A 22 9.54 -8.85 1.31
CA GLY A 22 9.60 -8.11 0.04
C GLY A 22 8.60 -6.96 -0.10
N VAL A 23 7.76 -6.69 0.91
CA VAL A 23 6.88 -5.52 0.92
C VAL A 23 7.63 -4.30 1.46
N GLY A 24 8.04 -3.42 0.54
CA GLY A 24 8.61 -2.11 0.84
C GLY A 24 7.56 -0.98 0.89
N LYS A 25 8.03 0.26 1.08
CA LYS A 25 7.19 1.46 1.19
C LYS A 25 6.19 1.61 0.03
N TYR A 26 6.64 1.38 -1.20
CA TYR A 26 5.78 1.47 -2.39
C TYR A 26 4.55 0.55 -2.27
N ALA A 27 4.77 -0.73 -2.01
CA ALA A 27 3.71 -1.72 -1.91
C ALA A 27 2.80 -1.46 -0.69
N ALA A 28 3.37 -1.03 0.43
CA ALA A 28 2.61 -0.66 1.62
C ALA A 28 1.68 0.55 1.38
N ASP A 29 2.18 1.60 0.72
CA ASP A 29 1.39 2.78 0.35
C ASP A 29 0.29 2.41 -0.66
N ALA A 30 0.61 1.59 -1.66
CA ALA A 30 -0.37 1.10 -2.63
C ALA A 30 -1.48 0.29 -1.95
N TYR A 31 -1.12 -0.62 -1.03
CA TYR A 31 -2.09 -1.39 -0.26
C TYR A 31 -2.99 -0.49 0.59
N ALA A 32 -2.42 0.53 1.23
CA ALA A 32 -3.19 1.50 2.01
C ALA A 32 -4.19 2.28 1.14
N ILE A 33 -3.79 2.70 -0.06
CA ILE A 33 -4.63 3.46 -1.00
C ILE A 33 -5.74 2.58 -1.58
N PHE A 34 -5.38 1.44 -2.18
CA PHE A 34 -6.29 0.68 -3.05
C PHE A 34 -7.03 -0.47 -2.36
N VAL A 35 -6.42 -1.10 -1.36
CA VAL A 35 -7.02 -2.25 -0.67
C VAL A 35 -7.75 -1.80 0.59
N ASN A 36 -7.10 -0.96 1.39
CA ASN A 36 -7.69 -0.48 2.65
C ASN A 36 -8.55 0.78 2.51
N GLY A 37 -8.48 1.49 1.38
CA GLY A 37 -9.16 2.78 1.18
C GLY A 37 -8.66 3.93 2.07
N LYS A 38 -7.53 3.75 2.77
CA LYS A 38 -6.92 4.71 3.72
C LYS A 38 -5.94 5.66 3.04
N TRP A 39 -6.26 6.11 1.83
CA TRP A 39 -5.39 6.94 1.00
C TRP A 39 -4.96 8.26 1.69
N ASN A 40 -5.82 8.82 2.54
CA ASN A 40 -5.58 10.05 3.29
C ASN A 40 -4.66 9.87 4.51
N ARG A 41 -4.26 8.62 4.85
CA ARG A 41 -3.34 8.32 5.95
C ARG A 41 -1.91 8.03 5.51
N VAL A 42 -1.63 8.16 4.22
CA VAL A 42 -0.31 7.91 3.64
C VAL A 42 0.16 9.08 2.78
N ARG A 43 1.47 9.14 2.58
CA ARG A 43 2.12 10.04 1.62
C ARG A 43 3.09 9.21 0.76
N PRO A 44 2.71 8.84 -0.47
CA PRO A 44 3.55 8.05 -1.33
C PRO A 44 4.85 8.77 -1.70
N ALA A 45 5.91 8.00 -1.93
CA ALA A 45 7.18 8.54 -2.45
C ALA A 45 7.38 8.20 -3.93
N ASP A 46 6.66 7.19 -4.44
CA ASP A 46 6.71 6.75 -5.82
C ASP A 46 6.05 7.77 -6.76
N HIS A 47 6.63 7.94 -7.96
CA HIS A 47 6.20 8.96 -8.90
C HIS A 47 4.77 8.73 -9.42
N MET A 48 4.44 7.49 -9.77
CA MET A 48 3.12 7.15 -10.32
C MET A 48 2.05 7.10 -9.22
N LEU A 49 2.42 6.58 -8.04
CA LEU A 49 1.53 6.55 -6.90
C LEU A 49 1.20 7.97 -6.41
N ASN A 50 2.14 8.91 -6.51
CA ASN A 50 1.89 10.34 -6.25
C ASN A 50 0.86 10.94 -7.20
N TYR A 51 0.90 10.65 -8.50
CA TYR A 51 -0.12 11.17 -9.44
C TYR A 51 -1.53 10.76 -9.03
N TYR A 52 -1.74 9.49 -8.68
CA TYR A 52 -3.05 9.02 -8.26
C TYR A 52 -3.47 9.59 -6.90
N TRP A 53 -2.53 9.67 -5.95
CA TRP A 53 -2.79 10.25 -4.63
C TRP A 53 -3.16 11.74 -4.72
N GLU A 54 -2.51 12.51 -5.59
CA GLU A 54 -2.87 13.91 -5.86
C GLU A 54 -4.25 14.04 -6.52
N PHE A 55 -4.59 13.13 -7.43
CA PHE A 55 -5.94 13.06 -7.99
C PHE A 55 -6.99 12.83 -6.89
N LEU A 56 -6.77 11.87 -5.98
CA LEU A 56 -7.66 11.64 -4.84
C LEU A 56 -7.79 12.87 -3.93
N ARG A 57 -6.69 13.56 -3.64
CA ARG A 57 -6.73 14.82 -2.87
C ARG A 57 -7.64 15.84 -3.50
N ARG A 58 -7.56 16.04 -4.82
CA ARG A 58 -8.38 17.04 -5.52
C ARG A 58 -9.88 16.74 -5.47
N ILE A 59 -10.28 15.47 -5.55
CA ILE A 59 -11.70 15.10 -5.59
C ILE A 59 -12.35 15.01 -4.21
N TYR A 60 -11.58 14.74 -3.15
CA TYR A 60 -12.09 14.56 -1.78
C TYR A 60 -11.78 15.73 -0.83
N GLN A 61 -11.08 16.79 -1.28
CA GLN A 61 -10.90 18.03 -0.51
C GLN A 61 -12.05 19.03 -0.69
N THR A 62 -13.26 18.57 -1.03
CA THR A 62 -14.46 19.41 -1.15
C THR A 62 -15.27 19.39 0.14
#